data_AF-A0A5M3MWV9-F1
#
_entry.id   AF-A0A5M3MWV9-F1
#
_cell.length_a   1.000
_cell.length_b   1.000
_cell.length_c   1.000
_cell.angle_alpha   90.00
_cell.angle_beta   90.00
_cell.angle_gamma   90.00
#
_symmetry.space_group_name_H-M   'P 1'
#
loop_
_entity.id
_entity.type
_entity.pdbx_description
1 polymer ?
#
loop_
_entity_poly.entity_id
_entity_poly.type
_entity_poly.pdbx_seq_one_letter_code
_entity_poly.pdbx_strand_id
1 'polypeptide(L)'
;MDTPPAQKTRLSLAEQVKEAGFVSIGKGAFLSAAHKDGMVRSNRDARDSIDAPPDVIIMFGWMGGTFRHLSHYAKGYAELYPQAAQVVVLSEPRNFFSRKSTQDKALQPIMDTLGAVGCIPDTRTSTRSSQVKILTHMFSNGGGLQSTMLADLIRRRSPGSVSARSALVHDSMPGVGNLRTTLRAFAVGVPSLPARLFLYAFLSVMHFLGGIIRFLFGIPNIIERLRSKIEDPSFLPWVNKDTPRLYVYSKADGMVMWEEVRDHVQRLRNKGMDVKEELYVESGHVAHMPKDRARYWNAVADVWKASYRDESSA
;
A
#
# COMPACT_ATOMS: atom_id res chain seq x y z
N MET A 1 5.17 50.16 12.59
CA MET A 1 4.78 49.03 13.43
C MET A 1 4.34 47.93 12.48
N ASP A 2 5.24 47.03 12.12
CA ASP A 2 4.93 45.90 11.25
C ASP A 2 4.31 44.78 12.09
N THR A 3 3.05 44.47 11.79
CA THR A 3 2.34 43.31 12.32
C THR A 3 3.04 42.03 11.83
N PRO A 4 3.40 41.09 12.73
CA PRO A 4 4.01 39.85 12.31
C PRO A 4 3.01 39.02 11.49
N PRO A 5 3.48 38.28 10.46
CA PRO A 5 2.59 37.52 9.58
C PRO A 5 1.85 36.45 10.38
N ALA A 6 0.53 36.38 10.17
CA ALA A 6 -0.35 35.41 10.80
C ALA A 6 0.21 33.98 10.61
N GLN A 7 0.56 33.36 11.73
CA GLN A 7 1.01 31.97 11.77
C GLN A 7 -0.16 31.11 11.29
N LYS A 8 -0.13 30.63 10.04
CA LYS A 8 -1.14 29.69 9.51
C LYS A 8 -1.29 28.52 10.48
N THR A 9 -2.38 28.50 11.24
CA THR A 9 -2.68 27.43 12.20
C THR A 9 -2.64 26.10 11.46
N ARG A 10 -1.72 25.21 11.85
CA ARG A 10 -1.65 23.86 11.26
C ARG A 10 -2.91 23.12 11.67
N LEU A 11 -3.75 22.78 10.68
CA LEU A 11 -4.92 21.92 10.86
C LEU A 11 -4.52 20.64 11.62
N SER A 12 -5.34 20.26 12.60
CA SER A 12 -5.25 18.98 13.29
C SER A 12 -5.40 17.81 12.30
N LEU A 13 -5.02 16.60 12.73
CA LEU A 13 -5.22 15.41 11.90
C LEU A 13 -6.70 15.18 11.58
N ALA A 14 -7.59 15.41 12.55
CA ALA A 14 -9.03 15.23 12.37
C ALA A 14 -9.61 16.20 11.33
N GLU A 15 -9.17 17.46 11.36
CA GLU A 15 -9.56 18.46 10.35
C GLU A 15 -9.03 18.08 8.97
N GLN A 16 -7.75 17.68 8.85
CA GLN A 16 -7.17 17.25 7.58
C GLN A 16 -7.92 16.05 6.97
N VAL A 17 -8.30 15.07 7.81
CA VAL A 17 -9.06 13.89 7.40
C VAL A 17 -10.47 14.28 6.93
N LYS A 18 -11.16 15.12 7.70
CA LYS A 18 -12.51 15.57 7.37
C LYS A 18 -12.54 16.43 6.10
N GLU A 19 -11.62 17.38 5.95
CA GLU A 19 -11.51 18.24 4.76
C GLU A 19 -11.23 17.43 3.49
N ALA A 20 -10.49 16.32 3.61
CA ALA A 20 -10.23 15.41 2.49
C ALA A 20 -11.41 14.46 2.19
N GLY A 21 -12.53 14.53 2.92
CA GLY A 21 -13.69 13.66 2.74
C GLY A 21 -13.53 12.26 3.34
N PHE A 22 -12.61 12.08 4.30
CA PHE A 22 -12.37 10.81 4.98
C PHE A 22 -12.96 10.80 6.40
N VAL A 23 -13.20 9.59 6.91
CA VAL A 23 -13.50 9.30 8.31
C VAL A 23 -12.45 8.36 8.89
N SER A 24 -12.14 8.49 10.17
CA SER A 24 -11.24 7.56 10.86
C SER A 24 -11.99 6.27 11.17
N ILE A 25 -11.49 5.13 10.68
CA ILE A 25 -12.02 3.80 10.98
C ILE A 25 -11.18 3.07 12.03
N GLY A 26 -9.96 3.53 12.29
CA GLY A 26 -9.07 2.95 13.26
C GLY A 26 -7.81 3.79 13.43
N LYS A 27 -6.90 3.33 14.30
CA LYS A 27 -5.67 4.05 14.57
C LYS A 27 -4.78 4.06 13.32
N GLY A 28 -4.68 5.22 12.67
CA GLY A 28 -3.93 5.39 11.42
C GLY A 28 -4.61 4.75 10.20
N ALA A 29 -5.93 4.52 10.25
CA ALA A 29 -6.71 3.99 9.14
C ALA A 29 -7.93 4.87 8.87
N PHE A 30 -8.13 5.22 7.60
CA PHE A 30 -9.16 6.17 7.16
C PHE A 30 -9.92 5.63 5.96
N LEU A 31 -11.21 5.96 5.88
CA LEU A 31 -12.12 5.55 4.82
C LEU A 31 -12.77 6.78 4.18
N SER A 32 -12.79 6.86 2.86
CA SER A 32 -13.70 7.74 2.12
C SER A 32 -14.78 6.92 1.43
N ALA A 33 -16.00 7.46 1.41
CA ALA A 33 -17.09 6.89 0.64
C ALA A 33 -16.92 7.24 -0.85
N ALA A 34 -17.45 6.40 -1.73
CA ALA A 34 -17.60 6.71 -3.14
C ALA A 34 -18.32 8.06 -3.32
N HIS A 35 -17.84 8.92 -4.23
CA HIS A 35 -18.47 10.20 -4.48
C HIS A 35 -19.85 9.97 -5.12
N LYS A 36 -20.92 10.39 -4.42
CA LYS A 36 -22.32 10.13 -4.82
C LYS A 36 -22.82 11.04 -5.95
N ASP A 37 -22.06 12.07 -6.35
CA ASP A 37 -22.54 13.12 -7.27
C ASP A 37 -22.69 12.67 -8.74
N GLY A 38 -22.42 11.41 -9.05
CA GLY A 38 -22.69 10.80 -10.36
C GLY A 38 -23.91 9.87 -10.40
N MET A 39 -24.70 9.76 -9.33
CA MET A 39 -25.86 8.85 -9.27
C MET A 39 -27.08 9.40 -10.03
N VAL A 40 -26.86 9.99 -11.21
CA VAL A 40 -27.87 10.19 -12.24
C VAL A 40 -27.59 9.17 -13.34
N ARG A 41 -28.31 8.04 -13.25
CA ARG A 41 -28.57 7.08 -14.33
C ARG A 41 -27.34 6.57 -15.09
N SER A 42 -26.78 5.43 -14.68
CA SER A 42 -26.11 4.55 -15.64
C SER A 42 -26.62 3.12 -15.50
N ASN A 43 -27.05 2.59 -16.64
CA ASN A 43 -27.43 1.20 -16.88
C ASN A 43 -26.48 0.20 -16.21
N ARG A 44 -27.01 -0.99 -15.92
CA ARG A 44 -26.23 -2.17 -15.54
C ARG A 44 -25.06 -2.42 -16.51
N ASP A 45 -25.21 -2.01 -17.78
CA ASP A 45 -24.20 -2.07 -18.85
C ASP A 45 -22.84 -1.42 -18.53
N ALA A 46 -22.79 -0.40 -17.66
CA ALA A 46 -21.51 0.25 -17.31
C ALA A 46 -20.66 -0.56 -16.32
N ARG A 47 -21.28 -1.43 -15.51
CA ARG A 47 -20.59 -2.25 -14.50
C ARG A 47 -19.80 -3.41 -15.13
N ASP A 48 -20.22 -3.83 -16.33
CA ASP A 48 -19.62 -4.91 -17.11
C ASP A 48 -18.77 -4.39 -18.29
N SER A 49 -18.40 -3.11 -18.27
CA SER A 49 -17.51 -2.54 -19.29
C SER A 49 -16.05 -2.99 -19.11
N ILE A 50 -15.34 -3.15 -20.22
CA ILE A 50 -13.92 -3.60 -20.31
C ILE A 50 -12.94 -2.65 -19.58
N ASP A 51 -13.42 -1.52 -19.07
CA ASP A 51 -12.62 -0.52 -18.34
C ASP A 51 -13.35 -0.01 -17.07
N ALA A 52 -14.25 -0.80 -16.48
CA ALA A 52 -15.01 -0.34 -15.30
C ALA A 52 -14.07 0.06 -14.14
N PRO A 53 -14.41 1.11 -13.36
CA PRO A 53 -13.54 1.58 -12.28
C PRO A 53 -13.47 0.57 -11.12
N PRO A 54 -12.41 0.63 -10.28
CA PRO A 54 -12.35 -0.14 -9.04
C PRO A 54 -13.48 0.27 -8.09
N ASP A 55 -14.00 -0.68 -7.33
CA ASP A 55 -14.96 -0.40 -6.25
C ASP A 55 -14.22 0.12 -5.01
N VAL A 56 -13.02 -0.40 -4.75
CA VAL A 56 -12.19 -0.06 -3.58
C VAL A 56 -10.72 0.11 -3.98
N ILE A 57 -10.11 1.18 -3.47
CA ILE A 57 -8.68 1.45 -3.58
C ILE A 57 -8.07 1.44 -2.18
N ILE A 58 -7.08 0.58 -1.95
CA ILE A 58 -6.39 0.46 -0.66
C ILE A 58 -4.99 1.04 -0.78
N MET A 59 -4.66 2.05 0.01
CA MET A 59 -3.34 2.68 0.04
C MET A 59 -2.63 2.38 1.36
N PHE A 60 -1.55 1.60 1.31
CA PHE A 60 -0.66 1.37 2.43
C PHE A 60 0.53 2.32 2.36
N GLY A 61 0.52 3.35 3.21
CA GLY A 61 1.56 4.37 3.27
C GLY A 61 2.94 3.86 3.68
N TRP A 62 3.96 4.67 3.42
CA TRP A 62 5.32 4.39 3.83
C TRP A 62 5.56 4.72 5.29
N MET A 63 6.69 4.24 5.83
CA MET A 63 7.02 4.43 7.23
C MET A 63 7.25 5.91 7.55
N GLY A 64 6.44 6.45 8.47
CA GLY A 64 6.45 7.87 8.83
C GLY A 64 5.69 8.77 7.85
N GLY A 65 5.03 8.19 6.83
CA GLY A 65 4.08 8.89 5.99
C GLY A 65 2.90 9.41 6.81
N THR A 66 2.52 10.67 6.57
CA THR A 66 1.36 11.28 7.23
C THR A 66 0.14 11.23 6.32
N PHE A 67 -1.05 11.40 6.89
CA PHE A 67 -2.28 11.49 6.10
C PHE A 67 -2.20 12.57 5.01
N ARG A 68 -1.59 13.73 5.32
CA ARG A 68 -1.37 14.81 4.33
C ARG A 68 -0.58 14.35 3.12
N HIS A 69 0.43 13.51 3.31
CA HIS A 69 1.20 13.03 2.17
C HIS A 69 0.34 12.09 1.30
N LEU A 70 -0.40 11.18 1.93
CA LEU A 70 -1.28 10.25 1.21
C LEU A 70 -2.52 10.94 0.62
N SER A 71 -2.97 12.07 1.16
CA SER A 71 -4.13 12.78 0.61
C SER A 71 -3.86 13.35 -0.79
N HIS A 72 -2.60 13.64 -1.14
CA HIS A 72 -2.23 13.99 -2.51
C HIS A 72 -2.44 12.84 -3.50
N TYR A 73 -2.17 11.59 -3.07
CA TYR A 73 -2.43 10.40 -3.87
C TYR A 73 -3.92 10.06 -3.88
N ALA A 74 -4.59 10.18 -2.73
CA ALA A 74 -6.04 9.99 -2.62
C ALA A 74 -6.81 10.92 -3.56
N LYS A 75 -6.37 12.18 -3.68
CA LYS A 75 -6.94 13.14 -4.63
C LYS A 75 -6.76 12.69 -6.07
N GLY A 76 -5.58 12.21 -6.46
CA GLY A 76 -5.37 11.70 -7.82
C GLY A 76 -6.21 10.45 -8.12
N TYR A 77 -6.39 9.57 -7.14
CA TYR A 77 -7.36 8.46 -7.27
C TYR A 77 -8.81 8.94 -7.34
N ALA A 78 -9.20 9.99 -6.61
CA ALA A 78 -10.54 10.56 -6.70
C ALA A 78 -10.81 11.23 -8.05
N GLU A 79 -9.78 11.83 -8.66
CA GLU A 79 -9.82 12.35 -10.03
C GLU A 79 -9.93 11.22 -11.07
N LEU A 80 -9.17 10.15 -10.89
CA LEU A 80 -9.12 9.02 -11.83
C LEU A 80 -10.34 8.10 -11.71
N TYR A 81 -10.81 7.85 -10.49
CA TYR A 81 -11.91 6.93 -10.15
C TYR A 81 -12.85 7.55 -9.10
N PRO A 82 -13.71 8.51 -9.48
CA PRO A 82 -14.59 9.21 -8.52
C PRO A 82 -15.56 8.29 -7.75
N GLN A 83 -15.88 7.13 -8.32
CA GLN A 83 -16.82 6.15 -7.74
C GLN A 83 -16.14 5.16 -6.79
N ALA A 84 -14.82 5.14 -6.71
CA ALA A 84 -14.10 4.19 -5.87
C ALA A 84 -14.06 4.67 -4.42
N ALA A 85 -14.43 3.80 -3.48
CA ALA A 85 -14.13 4.03 -2.07
C ALA A 85 -12.61 3.91 -1.84
N GLN A 86 -12.06 4.71 -0.92
CA GLN A 86 -10.62 4.65 -0.63
C GLN A 86 -10.35 4.33 0.83
N VAL A 87 -9.48 3.35 1.07
CA VAL A 87 -8.97 2.99 2.39
C VAL A 87 -7.51 3.42 2.48
N VAL A 88 -7.21 4.38 3.35
CA VAL A 88 -5.85 4.90 3.58
C VAL A 88 -5.33 4.35 4.89
N VAL A 89 -4.18 3.67 4.85
CA VAL A 89 -3.55 3.04 6.00
C VAL A 89 -2.15 3.62 6.21
N LEU A 90 -1.91 4.30 7.32
CA LEU A 90 -0.59 4.85 7.68
C LEU A 90 0.33 3.75 8.19
N SER A 91 1.62 3.85 7.84
CA SER A 91 2.65 2.96 8.38
C SER A 91 3.48 3.70 9.43
N GLU A 92 3.28 3.35 10.70
CA GLU A 92 3.98 3.96 11.83
C GLU A 92 5.11 3.03 12.32
N PRO A 93 6.33 3.55 12.58
CA PRO A 93 7.46 2.75 13.06
C PRO A 93 7.14 1.88 14.29
N ARG A 94 6.34 2.42 15.23
CA ARG A 94 5.94 1.71 16.45
C ARG A 94 5.16 0.42 16.21
N ASN A 95 4.47 0.30 15.08
CA ASN A 95 3.66 -0.88 14.76
C ASN A 95 4.56 -2.10 14.59
N PHE A 96 5.79 -1.92 14.05
CA PHE A 96 6.73 -3.02 13.82
C PHE A 96 7.43 -3.53 15.07
N PHE A 97 7.42 -2.78 16.17
CA PHE A 97 7.89 -3.22 17.49
C PHE A 97 6.78 -3.70 18.41
N SER A 98 5.51 -3.55 17.99
CA SER A 98 4.35 -3.92 18.79
C SER A 98 4.14 -5.43 18.80
N ARG A 99 3.54 -5.95 19.88
CA ARG A 99 3.13 -7.37 19.95
C ARG A 99 2.13 -7.68 18.84
N LYS A 100 2.12 -8.92 18.35
CA LYS A 100 1.21 -9.37 17.30
C LYS A 100 -0.27 -9.13 17.64
N SER A 101 -0.68 -9.34 18.89
CA SER A 101 -2.06 -9.05 19.32
C SER A 101 -2.43 -7.57 19.22
N THR A 102 -1.47 -6.66 19.44
CA THR A 102 -1.66 -5.22 19.28
C THR A 102 -1.76 -4.84 17.80
N GLN A 103 -0.92 -5.43 16.95
CA GLN A 103 -1.00 -5.26 15.50
C GLN A 103 -2.36 -5.76 14.97
N ASP A 104 -2.77 -6.96 15.35
CA ASP A 104 -4.04 -7.56 14.93
C ASP A 104 -5.25 -6.70 15.36
N LYS A 105 -5.23 -6.14 16.57
CA LYS A 105 -6.26 -5.19 17.04
C LYS A 105 -6.27 -3.89 16.24
N ALA A 106 -5.11 -3.37 15.85
CA ALA A 106 -5.02 -2.15 15.05
C ALA A 106 -5.50 -2.35 13.60
N LEU A 107 -5.33 -3.57 13.07
CA LEU A 107 -5.75 -3.95 11.72
C LEU A 107 -7.20 -4.44 11.63
N GLN A 108 -7.82 -4.82 12.75
CA GLN A 108 -9.20 -5.31 12.81
C GLN A 108 -10.19 -4.37 12.09
N PRO A 109 -10.20 -3.04 12.32
CA PRO A 109 -11.19 -2.19 11.66
C PRO A 109 -11.02 -2.11 10.15
N ILE A 110 -9.79 -2.30 9.64
CA ILE A 110 -9.51 -2.38 8.21
C ILE A 110 -10.11 -3.66 7.65
N MET A 111 -9.88 -4.79 8.32
CA MET A 111 -10.50 -6.07 7.95
C MET A 111 -12.03 -5.99 7.97
N ASP A 112 -12.63 -5.41 9.00
CA ASP A 112 -14.09 -5.26 9.11
C ASP A 112 -14.64 -4.38 7.97
N THR A 113 -13.96 -3.28 7.66
CA THR A 113 -14.32 -2.39 6.55
C THR A 113 -14.25 -3.13 5.22
N LEU A 114 -13.18 -3.90 4.97
CA LEU A 114 -13.02 -4.70 3.76
C LEU A 114 -14.05 -5.83 3.66
N GLY A 115 -14.44 -6.44 4.77
CA GLY A 115 -15.54 -7.40 4.82
C GLY A 115 -16.88 -6.76 4.47
N ALA A 116 -17.19 -5.58 5.02
CA ALA A 116 -18.44 -4.86 4.75
C ALA A 116 -18.61 -4.44 3.29
N VAL A 117 -17.52 -4.24 2.55
CA VAL A 117 -17.52 -3.93 1.11
C VAL A 117 -17.35 -5.17 0.23
N GLY A 118 -17.37 -6.38 0.80
CA GLY A 118 -17.30 -7.65 0.06
C GLY A 118 -15.91 -8.06 -0.41
N CYS A 119 -14.84 -7.39 0.04
CA CYS A 119 -13.46 -7.71 -0.32
C CYS A 119 -12.88 -8.92 0.43
N ILE A 120 -13.61 -9.48 1.41
CA ILE A 120 -13.19 -10.63 2.22
C ILE A 120 -14.31 -11.67 2.17
N PRO A 121 -13.99 -12.98 2.08
CA PRO A 121 -15.02 -14.01 2.11
C PRO A 121 -15.82 -13.94 3.41
N ASP A 122 -17.13 -13.76 3.32
CA ASP A 122 -18.06 -13.98 4.44
C ASP A 122 -18.49 -15.45 4.43
N THR A 123 -18.33 -16.15 5.55
CA THR A 123 -18.78 -17.53 5.70
C THR A 123 -20.30 -17.64 5.79
N ARG A 124 -21.04 -16.53 5.93
CA ARG A 124 -22.48 -16.53 6.25
C ARG A 124 -23.40 -16.11 5.11
N THR A 125 -22.89 -15.53 4.03
CA THR A 125 -23.73 -15.04 2.92
C THR A 125 -23.25 -15.55 1.57
N SER A 126 -23.72 -16.74 1.20
CA SER A 126 -23.66 -17.25 -0.18
C SER A 126 -24.79 -16.64 -0.99
N THR A 127 -24.70 -15.35 -1.31
CA THR A 127 -25.57 -14.74 -2.32
C THR A 127 -24.70 -14.12 -3.39
N ARG A 128 -24.74 -14.77 -4.58
CA ARG A 128 -24.18 -14.37 -5.88
C ARG A 128 -23.82 -12.87 -5.92
N SER A 129 -22.56 -12.55 -5.67
CA SER A 129 -22.08 -11.17 -5.69
C SER A 129 -21.14 -11.00 -6.88
N SER A 130 -21.39 -9.97 -7.68
CA SER A 130 -20.49 -9.48 -8.73
C SER A 130 -19.04 -9.48 -8.26
N GLN A 131 -18.12 -9.89 -9.15
CA GLN A 131 -16.67 -9.89 -8.88
C GLN A 131 -16.22 -8.52 -8.36
N VAL A 132 -15.75 -8.45 -7.12
CA VAL A 132 -15.35 -7.18 -6.49
C VAL A 132 -14.09 -6.65 -7.15
N LYS A 133 -14.02 -5.34 -7.41
CA LYS A 133 -12.91 -4.69 -8.11
C LYS A 133 -12.02 -3.92 -7.14
N ILE A 134 -10.78 -4.39 -6.93
CA ILE A 134 -9.89 -3.90 -5.86
C ILE A 134 -8.52 -3.49 -6.42
N LEU A 135 -8.14 -2.23 -6.24
CA LEU A 135 -6.78 -1.76 -6.53
C LEU A 135 -6.02 -1.61 -5.22
N THR A 136 -4.86 -2.27 -5.11
CA THR A 136 -4.00 -2.16 -3.91
C THR A 136 -2.71 -1.43 -4.24
N HIS A 137 -2.42 -0.36 -3.50
CA HIS A 137 -1.24 0.47 -3.66
C HIS A 137 -0.39 0.43 -2.39
N MET A 138 0.85 -0.04 -2.51
CA MET A 138 1.80 -0.19 -1.41
C MET A 138 2.99 0.74 -1.62
N PHE A 139 3.21 1.64 -0.67
CA PHE A 139 4.31 2.59 -0.68
C PHE A 139 5.45 2.14 0.23
N SER A 140 6.66 2.02 -0.32
CA SER A 140 7.86 1.58 0.38
C SER A 140 7.73 0.18 1.00
N ASN A 141 8.82 -0.33 1.56
CA ASN A 141 8.80 -1.54 2.38
C ASN A 141 7.85 -1.39 3.57
N GLY A 142 7.65 -0.16 4.10
CA GLY A 142 6.73 0.09 5.21
C GLY A 142 5.27 -0.20 4.88
N GLY A 143 4.81 0.16 3.68
CA GLY A 143 3.46 -0.15 3.20
C GLY A 143 3.30 -1.62 2.84
N GLY A 144 4.33 -2.20 2.20
CA GLY A 144 4.38 -3.64 1.95
C GLY A 144 4.32 -4.48 3.23
N LEU A 145 5.04 -4.09 4.29
CA LEU A 145 4.95 -4.82 5.55
C LEU A 145 3.56 -4.72 6.19
N GLN A 146 2.95 -3.54 6.19
CA GLN A 146 1.56 -3.32 6.62
C GLN A 146 0.58 -4.24 5.87
N SER A 147 0.67 -4.29 4.53
CA SER A 147 -0.18 -5.16 3.72
C SER A 147 0.04 -6.64 4.04
N THR A 148 1.28 -7.06 4.31
CA THR A 148 1.55 -8.46 4.72
C THR A 148 1.01 -8.82 6.10
N MET A 149 0.93 -7.85 7.02
CA MET A 149 0.31 -8.06 8.33
C MET A 149 -1.20 -8.20 8.19
N LEU A 150 -1.83 -7.38 7.33
CA LEU A 150 -3.25 -7.50 7.03
C LEU A 150 -3.57 -8.83 6.33
N ALA A 151 -2.78 -9.21 5.33
CA ALA A 151 -2.91 -10.49 4.62
C ALA A 151 -2.88 -11.69 5.59
N ASP A 152 -1.92 -11.67 6.53
CA ASP A 152 -1.81 -12.68 7.58
C ASP A 152 -3.02 -12.70 8.52
N LEU A 153 -3.59 -11.54 8.82
CA LEU A 153 -4.76 -11.44 9.68
C LEU A 153 -6.01 -12.01 9.00
N ILE A 154 -6.23 -11.63 7.74
CA ILE A 154 -7.35 -12.13 6.94
C ILE A 154 -7.25 -13.64 6.80
N ARG A 155 -6.08 -14.16 6.43
CA ARG A 155 -5.85 -15.60 6.26
C ARG A 155 -6.14 -16.41 7.53
N ARG A 156 -5.85 -15.86 8.72
CA ARG A 156 -6.14 -16.52 10.00
C ARG A 156 -7.62 -16.54 10.37
N ARG A 157 -8.42 -15.57 9.90
CA ARG A 157 -9.80 -15.37 10.37
C ARG A 157 -10.87 -15.69 9.33
N SER A 158 -10.56 -15.48 8.06
CA SER A 158 -11.44 -15.71 6.92
C SER A 158 -10.62 -16.42 5.83
N PRO A 159 -10.26 -17.70 6.02
CA PRO A 159 -9.49 -18.44 5.04
C PRO A 159 -10.29 -18.60 3.75
N GLY A 160 -9.64 -18.36 2.61
CA GLY A 160 -10.25 -18.46 1.29
C GLY A 160 -9.81 -17.33 0.37
N SER A 161 -10.12 -17.47 -0.92
CA SER A 161 -9.96 -16.43 -1.92
C SER A 161 -11.32 -15.81 -2.26
N VAL A 162 -11.29 -14.56 -2.69
CA VAL A 162 -12.46 -13.87 -3.24
C VAL A 162 -12.33 -13.88 -4.76
N SER A 163 -13.43 -14.16 -5.47
CA SER A 163 -13.49 -13.84 -6.90
C SER A 163 -13.49 -12.33 -7.03
N ALA A 164 -12.31 -11.78 -7.33
CA ALA A 164 -12.07 -10.36 -7.41
C ALA A 164 -11.27 -10.04 -8.65
N ARG A 165 -11.51 -8.85 -9.21
CA ARG A 165 -10.64 -8.25 -10.21
C ARG A 165 -9.72 -7.31 -9.48
N SER A 166 -8.43 -7.46 -9.71
CA SER A 166 -7.47 -6.69 -8.93
C SER A 166 -6.26 -6.26 -9.73
N ALA A 167 -5.61 -5.23 -9.21
CA ALA A 167 -4.31 -4.76 -9.68
C ALA A 167 -3.47 -4.32 -8.46
N LEU A 168 -2.16 -4.51 -8.55
CA LEU A 168 -1.21 -4.11 -7.53
C LEU A 168 -0.31 -2.98 -8.03
N VAL A 169 -0.13 -1.94 -7.22
CA VAL A 169 0.86 -0.88 -7.44
C VAL A 169 1.87 -0.94 -6.31
N HIS A 170 3.13 -1.16 -6.67
CA HIS A 170 4.29 -1.17 -5.79
C HIS A 170 5.08 0.11 -6.07
N ASP A 171 5.06 1.06 -5.14
CA ASP A 171 5.77 2.33 -5.26
C ASP A 171 6.98 2.31 -4.33
N SER A 172 8.18 2.42 -4.92
CA SER A 172 9.46 2.41 -4.19
C SER A 172 9.69 1.14 -3.35
N MET A 173 9.32 -0.05 -3.84
CA MET A 173 9.47 -1.32 -3.14
C MET A 173 9.50 -2.54 -4.11
N PRO A 174 9.99 -3.72 -3.67
CA PRO A 174 10.70 -3.98 -2.43
C PRO A 174 12.20 -3.64 -2.50
N GLY A 175 12.75 -3.22 -1.37
CA GLY A 175 14.22 -3.17 -1.16
C GLY A 175 14.75 -4.37 -0.37
N VAL A 176 16.03 -4.36 -0.02
CA VAL A 176 16.69 -5.39 0.83
C VAL A 176 16.68 -5.06 2.32
N GLY A 177 16.49 -3.77 2.68
CA GLY A 177 16.47 -3.34 4.08
C GLY A 177 17.86 -3.34 4.74
N ASN A 178 18.86 -2.76 4.08
CA ASN A 178 20.19 -2.58 4.68
C ASN A 178 20.12 -1.73 5.97
N LEU A 179 21.20 -1.75 6.77
CA LEU A 179 21.25 -1.03 8.04
C LEU A 179 20.93 0.47 7.87
N ARG A 180 21.53 1.14 6.88
CA ARG A 180 21.31 2.58 6.63
C ARG A 180 19.84 2.89 6.37
N THR A 181 19.17 2.12 5.51
CA THR A 181 17.75 2.27 5.20
C THR A 181 16.90 2.01 6.43
N THR A 182 17.22 0.96 7.21
CA THR A 182 16.52 0.63 8.47
C THR A 182 16.62 1.78 9.49
N LEU A 183 17.84 2.27 9.75
CA LEU A 183 18.08 3.38 10.67
C LEU A 183 17.31 4.64 10.26
N ARG A 184 17.37 5.01 8.97
CA ARG A 184 16.65 6.17 8.44
C ARG A 184 15.15 6.03 8.59
N ALA A 185 14.60 4.88 8.24
CA ALA A 185 13.17 4.67 8.23
C ALA A 185 12.59 4.65 9.66
N PHE A 186 13.29 4.04 10.62
CA PHE A 186 12.81 3.94 12.01
C PHE A 186 13.06 5.19 12.86
N ALA A 187 14.05 6.02 12.51
CA ALA A 187 14.30 7.29 13.21
C ALA A 187 13.39 8.44 12.77
N VAL A 188 12.46 8.20 11.83
CA VAL A 188 11.47 9.21 11.44
C VAL A 188 10.63 9.57 12.65
N GLY A 189 10.65 10.86 13.02
CA GLY A 189 9.88 11.37 14.15
C GLY A 189 10.52 11.20 15.53
N VAL A 190 11.81 10.83 15.62
CA VAL A 190 12.56 10.82 16.89
C VAL A 190 13.35 12.14 17.02
N PRO A 191 12.83 13.17 17.72
CA PRO A 191 13.47 14.49 17.76
C PRO A 191 14.69 14.52 18.69
N SER A 192 14.71 13.70 19.74
CA SER A 192 15.77 13.74 20.75
C SER A 192 17.04 13.02 20.28
N LEU A 193 18.16 13.72 20.33
CA LEU A 193 19.46 13.17 19.95
C LEU A 193 19.84 11.94 20.80
N PRO A 194 19.72 11.95 22.15
CA PRO A 194 20.04 10.76 22.95
C PRO A 194 19.17 9.54 22.59
N ALA A 195 17.86 9.73 22.39
CA ALA A 195 16.98 8.62 22.01
C ALA A 195 17.28 8.11 20.59
N ARG A 196 17.65 9.01 19.67
CA ARG A 196 18.07 8.65 18.31
C ARG A 196 19.37 7.84 18.31
N LEU A 197 20.36 8.25 19.11
CA LEU A 197 21.61 7.50 19.28
C LEU A 197 21.37 6.12 19.91
N PHE A 198 20.52 6.05 20.94
CA PHE A 198 20.10 4.78 21.52
C PHE A 198 19.40 3.89 20.49
N LEU A 199 18.44 4.43 19.75
CA LEU A 199 17.74 3.71 18.68
C LEU A 199 18.70 3.21 17.61
N TYR A 200 19.69 4.01 17.22
CA TYR A 200 20.71 3.62 16.25
C TYR A 200 21.57 2.47 16.76
N ALA A 201 22.04 2.55 18.01
CA ALA A 201 22.81 1.47 18.64
C ALA A 201 21.96 0.18 18.69
N PHE A 202 20.73 0.28 19.20
CA PHE A 202 19.80 -0.84 19.30
C PHE A 202 19.54 -1.51 17.95
N LEU A 203 19.18 -0.73 16.92
CA LEU A 203 18.91 -1.24 15.58
C LEU A 203 20.14 -1.84 14.91
N SER A 204 21.33 -1.28 15.16
CA SER A 204 22.59 -1.82 14.63
C SER A 204 22.90 -3.19 15.23
N VAL A 205 22.73 -3.34 16.56
CA VAL A 205 22.88 -4.63 17.24
C VAL A 205 21.86 -5.65 16.72
N MET A 206 20.58 -5.26 16.58
CA MET A 206 19.54 -6.14 16.05
C MET A 206 19.79 -6.55 14.59
N HIS A 207 20.29 -5.65 13.76
CA HIS A 207 20.64 -5.95 12.37
C HIS A 207 21.77 -6.98 12.31
N PHE A 208 22.83 -6.80 13.12
CA PHE A 208 23.95 -7.73 13.17
C PHE A 208 23.54 -9.10 13.73
N LEU A 209 22.80 -9.13 14.83
CA LEU A 209 22.28 -10.36 15.42
C LEU A 209 21.33 -11.10 14.46
N GLY A 210 20.48 -10.36 13.75
CA GLY A 210 19.64 -10.92 12.68
C GLY A 210 20.46 -11.51 11.54
N GLY A 211 21.58 -10.88 11.18
CA GLY A 211 22.55 -11.41 10.22
C GLY A 211 23.17 -12.74 10.67
N ILE A 212 23.58 -12.84 11.94
CA ILE A 212 24.09 -14.08 12.53
C ILE A 212 23.01 -15.17 12.50
N ILE A 213 21.80 -14.86 12.95
CA ILE A 213 20.67 -15.81 12.96
C ILE A 213 20.37 -16.31 11.54
N ARG A 214 20.37 -15.41 10.56
CA ARG A 214 20.19 -15.78 9.15
C ARG A 214 21.30 -16.69 8.66
N PHE A 215 22.55 -16.37 8.98
CA PHE A 215 23.70 -17.18 8.57
C PHE A 215 23.70 -18.57 9.21
N LEU A 216 23.43 -18.68 10.51
CA LEU A 216 23.47 -19.94 11.25
C LEU A 216 22.24 -20.82 11.02
N PHE A 217 21.05 -20.23 10.91
CA PHE A 217 19.77 -20.97 10.93
C PHE A 217 18.94 -20.80 9.65
N GLY A 218 19.40 -20.01 8.67
CA GLY A 218 18.64 -19.74 7.44
C GLY A 218 17.32 -18.99 7.67
N ILE A 219 17.10 -18.41 8.85
CA ILE A 219 15.85 -17.72 9.19
C ILE A 219 15.83 -16.37 8.45
N PRO A 220 14.85 -16.14 7.55
CA PRO A 220 14.80 -14.92 6.77
C PRO A 220 14.41 -13.72 7.65
N ASN A 221 15.00 -12.57 7.33
CA ASN A 221 14.65 -11.30 7.97
C ASN A 221 13.27 -10.79 7.53
N ILE A 222 12.79 -9.73 8.17
CA ILE A 222 11.44 -9.21 7.93
C ILE A 222 11.22 -8.74 6.49
N ILE A 223 12.24 -8.18 5.83
CA ILE A 223 12.16 -7.70 4.45
C ILE A 223 12.27 -8.85 3.45
N GLU A 224 13.04 -9.89 3.76
CA GLU A 224 13.04 -11.13 2.99
C GLU A 224 11.67 -11.81 3.05
N ARG A 225 11.05 -11.85 4.23
CA ARG A 225 9.67 -12.34 4.40
C ARG A 225 8.66 -11.51 3.62
N LEU A 226 8.80 -10.18 3.62
CA LEU A 226 8.00 -9.29 2.78
C LEU A 226 8.13 -9.70 1.30
N ARG A 227 9.36 -9.80 0.79
CA ARG A 227 9.62 -10.20 -0.60
C ARG A 227 8.99 -11.54 -0.91
N SER A 228 9.25 -12.57 -0.11
CA SER A 228 8.66 -13.89 -0.31
C SER A 228 7.13 -13.86 -0.33
N LYS A 229 6.50 -13.05 0.53
CA LYS A 229 5.03 -12.92 0.56
C LYS A 229 4.46 -12.22 -0.65
N ILE A 230 5.05 -11.14 -1.14
CA ILE A 230 4.53 -10.45 -2.34
C ILE A 230 4.85 -11.21 -3.65
N GLU A 231 5.78 -12.18 -3.59
CA GLU A 231 6.01 -13.17 -4.66
C GLU A 231 5.03 -14.37 -4.61
N ASP A 232 4.15 -14.46 -3.60
CA ASP A 232 3.12 -15.50 -3.49
C ASP A 232 1.88 -15.06 -4.31
N PRO A 233 1.43 -15.84 -5.31
CA PRO A 233 0.19 -15.55 -6.03
C PRO A 233 -1.03 -15.43 -5.11
N SER A 234 -1.02 -16.08 -3.95
CA SER A 234 -2.07 -16.06 -2.93
C SER A 234 -1.78 -15.09 -1.77
N PHE A 235 -0.95 -14.07 -2.04
CA PHE A 235 -0.55 -13.06 -1.05
C PHE A 235 -1.76 -12.45 -0.32
N LEU A 236 -2.71 -11.91 -1.08
CA LEU A 236 -3.97 -11.34 -0.62
C LEU A 236 -5.15 -12.16 -1.18
N PRO A 237 -6.33 -12.15 -0.51
CA PRO A 237 -7.48 -12.95 -0.94
C PRO A 237 -7.99 -12.65 -2.36
N TRP A 238 -7.72 -11.43 -2.86
CA TRP A 238 -8.13 -10.95 -4.18
C TRP A 238 -6.99 -10.96 -5.21
N VAL A 239 -5.82 -11.52 -4.88
CA VAL A 239 -4.66 -11.60 -5.77
C VAL A 239 -4.49 -13.04 -6.23
N ASN A 240 -4.09 -13.20 -7.48
CA ASN A 240 -3.71 -14.46 -8.11
C ASN A 240 -2.48 -14.24 -9.02
N LYS A 241 -2.10 -15.25 -9.80
CA LYS A 241 -0.93 -15.18 -10.68
C LYS A 241 -1.09 -14.10 -11.76
N ASP A 242 -2.29 -13.98 -12.31
CA ASP A 242 -2.62 -13.14 -13.47
C ASP A 242 -2.95 -11.70 -13.08
N THR A 243 -3.08 -11.41 -11.78
CA THR A 243 -3.25 -10.05 -11.25
C THR A 243 -2.13 -9.13 -11.75
N PRO A 244 -2.43 -8.08 -12.54
CA PRO A 244 -1.40 -7.18 -13.05
C PRO A 244 -0.70 -6.40 -11.94
N ARG A 245 0.62 -6.27 -12.06
CA ARG A 245 1.47 -5.61 -11.06
C ARG A 245 2.25 -4.47 -11.71
N LEU A 246 2.13 -3.27 -11.17
CA LEU A 246 2.95 -2.12 -11.53
C LEU A 246 4.02 -1.90 -10.47
N TYR A 247 5.28 -1.76 -10.91
CA TYR A 247 6.39 -1.33 -10.06
C TYR A 247 6.85 0.04 -10.51
N VAL A 248 6.67 1.04 -9.65
CA VAL A 248 7.17 2.41 -9.86
C VAL A 248 8.37 2.64 -8.96
N TYR A 249 9.50 3.00 -9.54
CA TYR A 249 10.76 3.16 -8.81
C TYR A 249 11.73 4.10 -9.54
N SER A 250 12.81 4.52 -8.90
CA SER A 250 13.71 5.55 -9.45
C SER A 250 15.19 5.25 -9.20
N LYS A 251 16.05 5.62 -10.15
CA LYS A 251 17.51 5.58 -9.94
C LYS A 251 17.99 6.55 -8.85
N ALA A 252 17.24 7.61 -8.59
CA ALA A 252 17.53 8.59 -7.54
C ALA A 252 16.88 8.28 -6.18
N ASP A 253 16.26 7.10 -6.02
CA ASP A 253 15.70 6.69 -4.73
C ASP A 253 16.83 6.42 -3.71
N GLY A 254 16.92 7.28 -2.69
CA GLY A 254 17.94 7.20 -1.65
C GLY A 254 17.67 6.19 -0.53
N MET A 255 16.58 5.41 -0.62
CA MET A 255 16.15 4.44 0.39
C MET A 255 16.06 3.02 -0.17
N VAL A 256 15.52 2.85 -1.37
CA VAL A 256 15.38 1.57 -2.07
C VAL A 256 16.11 1.65 -3.41
N MET A 257 17.13 0.81 -3.59
CA MET A 257 17.93 0.83 -4.82
C MET A 257 17.12 0.24 -5.98
N TRP A 258 17.18 0.88 -7.15
CA TRP A 258 16.39 0.48 -8.31
C TRP A 258 16.75 -0.92 -8.83
N GLU A 259 18.00 -1.33 -8.65
CA GLU A 259 18.49 -2.68 -8.98
C GLU A 259 17.78 -3.75 -8.14
N GLU A 260 17.52 -3.48 -6.86
CA GLU A 260 16.85 -4.42 -5.96
C GLU A 260 15.40 -4.66 -6.39
N VAL A 261 14.72 -3.61 -6.86
CA VAL A 261 13.36 -3.69 -7.41
C VAL A 261 13.39 -4.46 -8.73
N ARG A 262 14.32 -4.14 -9.63
CA ARG A 262 14.45 -4.80 -10.93
C ARG A 262 14.75 -6.30 -10.79
N ASP A 263 15.63 -6.68 -9.87
CA ASP A 263 15.93 -8.08 -9.57
C ASP A 263 14.69 -8.82 -9.08
N HIS A 264 13.86 -8.17 -8.27
CA HIS A 264 12.60 -8.75 -7.81
C HIS A 264 11.60 -8.89 -8.95
N VAL A 265 11.42 -7.87 -9.79
CA VAL A 265 10.57 -7.95 -10.98
C VAL A 265 11.00 -9.08 -11.90
N GLN A 266 12.32 -9.26 -12.13
CA GLN A 266 12.81 -10.36 -12.95
C GLN A 266 12.45 -11.72 -12.37
N ARG A 267 12.50 -11.89 -11.03
CA ARG A 267 12.05 -13.14 -10.39
C ARG A 267 10.55 -13.37 -10.57
N LEU A 268 9.72 -12.33 -10.52
CA LEU A 268 8.28 -12.44 -10.78
C LEU A 268 7.99 -12.85 -12.23
N ARG A 269 8.68 -12.23 -13.20
CA ARG A 269 8.59 -12.60 -14.61
C ARG A 269 9.00 -14.05 -14.85
N ASN A 270 10.07 -14.52 -14.22
CA ASN A 270 10.50 -15.92 -14.30
C ASN A 270 9.46 -16.89 -13.72
N LYS A 271 8.58 -16.43 -12.82
CA LYS A 271 7.42 -17.19 -12.30
C LYS A 271 6.17 -17.06 -13.18
N GLY A 272 6.25 -16.31 -14.29
CA GLY A 272 5.15 -16.06 -15.21
C GLY A 272 4.07 -15.14 -14.65
N MET A 273 4.43 -14.20 -13.78
CA MET A 273 3.50 -13.17 -13.28
C MET A 273 3.43 -11.96 -14.23
N ASP A 274 2.26 -11.34 -14.34
CA ASP A 274 2.09 -10.09 -15.10
C ASP A 274 2.69 -8.91 -14.33
N VAL A 275 3.74 -8.30 -14.90
CA VAL A 275 4.50 -7.21 -14.27
C VAL A 275 4.92 -6.12 -15.28
N LYS A 276 4.44 -4.90 -15.02
CA LYS A 276 4.86 -3.65 -15.67
C LYS A 276 5.81 -2.86 -14.77
N GLU A 277 6.79 -2.18 -15.36
CA GLU A 277 7.76 -1.33 -14.66
C GLU A 277 7.69 0.11 -15.14
N GLU A 278 7.79 1.06 -14.21
CA GLU A 278 7.94 2.48 -14.46
C GLU A 278 9.20 3.00 -13.76
N LEU A 279 10.32 2.96 -14.48
CA LEU A 279 11.59 3.47 -13.99
C LEU A 279 11.71 4.98 -14.24
N TYR A 280 11.91 5.72 -13.15
CA TYR A 280 12.27 7.13 -13.15
C TYR A 280 13.78 7.30 -12.97
N VAL A 281 14.29 8.47 -13.34
CA VAL A 281 15.73 8.79 -13.17
C VAL A 281 15.97 9.66 -11.94
N GLU A 282 15.09 10.62 -11.66
CA GLU A 282 15.38 11.72 -10.73
C GLU A 282 14.35 11.94 -9.62
N SER A 283 13.36 11.04 -9.47
CA SER A 283 12.40 11.16 -8.38
C SER A 283 12.95 10.51 -7.10
N GLY A 284 12.71 11.15 -5.96
CA GLY A 284 13.07 10.60 -4.65
C GLY A 284 12.14 9.46 -4.22
N HIS A 285 12.46 8.87 -3.07
CA HIS A 285 11.67 7.80 -2.47
C HIS A 285 10.21 8.21 -2.28
N VAL A 286 9.27 7.47 -2.88
CA VAL A 286 7.83 7.74 -2.84
C VAL A 286 7.47 9.15 -3.35
N ALA A 287 8.30 9.72 -4.22
CA ALA A 287 8.11 11.07 -4.77
C ALA A 287 8.03 11.04 -6.30
N HIS A 288 7.55 9.94 -6.88
CA HIS A 288 7.42 9.77 -8.33
C HIS A 288 6.23 10.56 -8.90
N MET A 289 5.06 10.46 -8.28
CA MET A 289 3.84 11.18 -8.68
C MET A 289 4.02 12.70 -8.81
N PRO A 290 4.62 13.42 -7.85
CA PRO A 290 4.83 14.87 -8.01
C PRO A 290 5.88 15.23 -9.06
N LYS A 291 6.79 14.31 -9.45
CA LYS A 291 7.82 14.57 -10.48
C LYS A 291 7.21 14.56 -11.88
N ASP A 292 6.32 13.62 -12.17
CA ASP A 292 5.57 13.56 -13.44
C ASP A 292 4.17 12.96 -13.19
N ARG A 293 3.19 13.84 -13.01
CA ARG A 293 1.82 13.45 -12.66
C ARG A 293 1.15 12.64 -13.76
N ALA A 294 1.29 13.10 -15.01
CA ALA A 294 0.63 12.46 -16.15
C ALA A 294 1.16 11.05 -16.36
N ARG A 295 2.49 10.89 -16.39
CA ARG A 295 3.12 9.57 -16.50
C ARG A 295 2.72 8.64 -15.37
N TYR A 296 2.72 9.11 -14.13
CA TYR A 296 2.37 8.31 -12.97
C TYR A 296 0.94 7.78 -13.03
N TRP A 297 -0.04 8.67 -13.25
CA TRP A 297 -1.45 8.28 -13.27
C TRP A 297 -1.84 7.49 -14.52
N ASN A 298 -1.19 7.74 -15.67
CA ASN A 298 -1.36 6.90 -16.86
C ASN A 298 -0.89 5.46 -16.60
N ALA A 299 0.25 5.27 -15.94
CA ALA A 299 0.71 3.93 -15.60
C ALA A 299 -0.23 3.20 -14.63
N VAL A 300 -0.77 3.92 -13.64
CA VAL A 300 -1.77 3.40 -12.70
C VAL A 300 -3.09 3.04 -13.41
N ALA A 301 -3.53 3.85 -14.38
CA ALA A 301 -4.69 3.53 -15.20
C ALA A 301 -4.42 2.29 -16.08
N ASP A 302 -3.27 2.22 -16.74
CA ASP A 302 -2.90 1.11 -17.62
C ASP A 302 -2.86 -0.23 -16.88
N VAL A 303 -2.30 -0.28 -15.66
CA VAL A 303 -2.27 -1.53 -14.88
C VAL A 303 -3.65 -1.94 -14.39
N TRP A 304 -4.55 -0.98 -14.11
CA TRP A 304 -5.94 -1.29 -13.80
C TRP A 304 -6.65 -1.88 -15.01
N LYS A 305 -6.51 -1.26 -16.19
CA LYS A 305 -7.08 -1.78 -17.45
C LYS A 305 -6.56 -3.16 -17.81
N ALA A 306 -5.30 -3.45 -17.48
CA ALA A 306 -4.72 -4.78 -17.70
C ALA A 306 -5.50 -5.89 -16.97
N SER A 307 -6.21 -5.58 -15.87
CA SER A 307 -6.99 -6.57 -15.11
C SER A 307 -8.25 -7.07 -15.83
N TYR A 308 -8.56 -6.52 -17.01
CA TYR A 308 -9.66 -6.93 -17.88
C TYR A 308 -9.21 -7.72 -19.11
N ARG A 309 -7.89 -7.86 -19.35
CA ARG A 309 -7.39 -8.43 -20.62
C ARG A 309 -7.74 -9.90 -20.82
N ASP A 310 -7.84 -10.69 -19.75
CA ASP A 310 -8.10 -12.14 -19.85
C ASP A 310 -9.56 -12.49 -20.21
N GLU A 311 -10.50 -11.54 -20.11
CA GLU A 311 -11.90 -11.75 -20.51
C GLU A 311 -12.14 -11.45 -22.00
N SER A 312 -11.20 -10.79 -22.67
CA SER A 312 -11.33 -10.38 -24.08
C SER A 312 -10.92 -11.46 -25.10
N SER A 313 -10.35 -12.57 -24.62
CA SER A 313 -9.85 -13.69 -25.44
C SER A 313 -10.59 -15.01 -25.21
N ALA A 314 -11.72 -14.96 -24.49
CA ALA A 314 -12.59 -16.11 -24.19
C ALA A 314 -13.92 -16.02 -24.94
#